data_AF-A0A3D3ZWH8-F1
#
_entry.id   AF-A0A3D3ZWH8-F1
#
_cell.length_a   1.000
_cell.length_b   1.000
_cell.length_c   1.000
_cell.angle_alpha   90.00
_cell.angle_beta   90.00
_cell.angle_gamma   90.00
#
_symmetry.space_group_name_H-M   'P 1'
#
loop_
_entity.id
_entity.type
_entity.pdbx_description
1 polymer ?
#
loop_
_entity_poly.entity_id
_entity_poly.type
_entity_poly.pdbx_seq_one_letter_code
_entity_poly.pdbx_strand_id
1 'polypeptide(L)'
;IKIAGITPAIMKEALAQAKAGRVHILNEMNKALSSASEFSEHAPRIETMQVPTDKIREVIGSGGKVIREIVEVSGAKVDINDEGIIKIASPNGEAIKKAYDMIWSIVAEPEEGMIYTGTVVKIVDFGAFVNFFGKKDGLVHVSQIENRRLNHPSDVLKEGQEVKVKLLGFDDRGKVRLSMKVVDQETGEEIKEEKKED
;
A
#
# COMPACT_ATOMS: atom_id res chain seq x y z
N ILE A 1 -14.92 -31.30 41.09
CA ILE A 1 -15.52 -30.93 42.39
C ILE A 1 -16.99 -31.33 42.35
N LYS A 2 -17.35 -32.44 42.99
CA LYS A 2 -18.70 -33.01 43.02
C LYS A 2 -19.24 -32.85 44.43
N ILE A 3 -19.88 -31.73 44.73
CA ILE A 3 -20.56 -31.50 46.01
C ILE A 3 -21.97 -31.01 45.68
N ALA A 4 -22.98 -31.78 46.06
CA ALA A 4 -24.38 -31.61 45.68
C ALA A 4 -25.09 -30.52 46.52
N GLY A 5 -24.52 -29.32 46.58
CA GLY A 5 -25.03 -28.23 47.43
C GLY A 5 -24.74 -26.82 46.93
N ILE A 6 -24.22 -26.66 45.71
CA ILE A 6 -23.98 -25.33 45.14
C ILE A 6 -25.30 -24.86 44.52
N THR A 7 -26.05 -24.07 45.27
CA THR A 7 -27.23 -23.40 44.74
C THR A 7 -26.81 -22.26 43.80
N PRO A 8 -27.65 -21.88 42.81
CA PRO A 8 -27.36 -20.74 41.93
C PRO A 8 -27.10 -19.43 42.69
N ALA A 9 -27.68 -19.28 43.88
CA ALA A 9 -27.46 -18.14 44.75
C ALA A 9 -26.01 -18.08 45.29
N ILE A 10 -25.50 -19.20 45.82
CA ILE A 10 -24.11 -19.29 46.30
C ILE A 10 -23.12 -19.07 45.16
N MET A 11 -23.43 -19.57 43.97
CA MET A 11 -22.58 -19.36 42.79
C MET A 11 -22.58 -17.90 42.32
N LYS A 12 -23.71 -17.20 42.41
CA LYS A 12 -23.81 -15.76 42.11
C LYS A 12 -22.98 -14.92 43.07
N GLU A 13 -23.02 -15.25 44.36
CA GLU A 13 -22.24 -14.58 45.40
C GLU A 13 -20.74 -14.85 45.25
N ALA A 14 -20.36 -16.10 45.01
CA ALA A 14 -18.97 -16.49 44.73
C ALA A 14 -18.43 -15.80 43.46
N LEU A 15 -19.22 -15.70 42.39
CA LEU A 15 -18.83 -14.98 41.17
C LEU A 15 -18.74 -13.46 41.40
N ALA A 16 -19.60 -12.88 42.22
CA ALA A 16 -19.53 -11.47 42.60
C ALA A 16 -18.24 -11.17 43.39
N GLN A 17 -17.90 -12.04 44.36
CA GLN A 17 -16.65 -11.96 45.10
C GLN A 17 -15.43 -12.15 44.19
N ALA A 18 -15.48 -13.14 43.29
CA ALA A 18 -14.41 -13.36 42.31
C ALA A 18 -14.24 -12.17 41.35
N LYS A 19 -15.34 -11.54 40.92
CA LYS A 19 -15.30 -10.32 40.09
C LYS A 19 -14.65 -9.16 40.84
N ALA A 20 -15.01 -8.94 42.11
CA ALA A 20 -14.42 -7.90 42.94
C ALA A 20 -12.92 -8.13 43.15
N GLY A 21 -12.51 -9.37 43.47
CA GLY A 21 -11.11 -9.75 43.60
C GLY A 21 -10.31 -9.57 42.29
N ARG A 22 -10.89 -9.97 41.15
CA ARG A 22 -10.29 -9.76 39.82
C ARG A 22 -10.06 -8.28 39.53
N VAL A 23 -11.04 -7.42 39.81
CA VAL A 23 -10.92 -5.97 39.57
C VAL A 23 -9.85 -5.37 40.49
N HIS A 24 -9.76 -5.81 41.74
CA HIS A 24 -8.71 -5.37 42.65
C HIS A 24 -7.31 -5.73 42.12
N ILE A 25 -7.11 -6.97 41.66
CA ILE A 25 -5.84 -7.42 41.07
C ILE A 25 -5.52 -6.64 39.78
N LEU A 26 -6.50 -6.45 38.90
CA LEU A 26 -6.31 -5.69 37.66
C LEU A 26 -5.95 -4.23 37.94
N ASN A 27 -6.51 -3.61 38.99
CA ASN A 27 -6.16 -2.26 39.38
C ASN A 27 -4.70 -2.16 39.86
N GLU A 28 -4.20 -3.17 40.59
CA GLU A 28 -2.79 -3.20 41.01
C GLU A 28 -1.85 -3.46 39.83
N MET A 29 -2.25 -4.33 38.89
CA MET A 29 -1.52 -4.54 37.63
C MET A 29 -1.46 -3.26 36.78
N ASN A 30 -2.57 -2.53 36.68
CA ASN A 30 -2.64 -1.27 35.92
C ASN A 30 -1.75 -0.16 36.48
N LYS A 31 -1.43 -0.17 37.78
CA LYS A 31 -0.46 0.78 38.36
C LYS A 31 0.96 0.55 37.85
N ALA A 32 1.29 -0.69 37.49
CA ALA A 32 2.61 -1.04 36.95
C ALA A 32 2.67 -0.94 35.41
N LEU A 33 1.61 -1.37 34.71
CA LEU A 33 1.50 -1.38 33.26
C LEU A 33 0.08 -1.02 32.84
N SER A 34 -0.13 0.24 32.47
CA SER A 34 -1.45 0.78 32.09
C SER A 34 -1.83 0.53 30.62
N SER A 35 -0.85 0.32 29.76
CA SER A 35 -1.02 0.01 28.33
C SER A 35 0.15 -0.81 27.83
N ALA A 36 -0.04 -1.54 26.73
CA ALA A 36 1.07 -2.17 26.04
C ALA A 36 2.06 -1.06 25.60
N SER A 37 3.26 -1.10 26.15
CA SER A 37 4.35 -0.20 25.73
C SER A 37 4.77 -0.54 24.31
N GLU A 38 5.26 0.46 23.56
CA GLU A 38 5.85 0.22 22.24
C GLU A 38 6.95 -0.84 22.34
N PHE A 39 6.96 -1.76 21.38
CA PHE A 39 7.91 -2.87 21.35
C PHE A 39 9.35 -2.35 21.42
N SER A 40 10.15 -2.97 22.30
CA SER A 40 11.59 -2.72 22.46
C SER A 40 12.28 -2.59 21.09
N GLU A 41 13.21 -1.64 20.95
CA GLU A 41 13.91 -1.31 19.71
C GLU A 41 14.64 -2.51 19.07
N HIS A 42 14.93 -3.54 19.86
CA HIS A 42 15.58 -4.78 19.43
C HIS A 42 14.68 -6.01 19.48
N ALA A 43 13.42 -5.86 19.89
CA ALA A 43 12.47 -6.96 19.80
C ALA A 43 12.14 -7.22 18.32
N PRO A 44 12.14 -8.48 17.87
CA PRO A 44 11.79 -8.81 16.50
C PRO A 44 10.36 -8.33 16.23
N ARG A 45 10.25 -7.26 15.45
CA ARG A 45 8.98 -6.72 15.00
C ARG A 45 8.53 -7.57 13.82
N ILE A 46 7.27 -7.97 13.85
CA ILE A 46 6.64 -8.67 12.75
C ILE A 46 5.63 -7.70 12.16
N GLU A 47 5.91 -7.22 10.95
CA GLU A 47 4.93 -6.48 10.17
C GLU A 47 4.26 -7.42 9.18
N THR A 48 2.93 -7.32 9.11
CA THR A 48 2.10 -8.08 8.17
C THR A 48 1.55 -7.14 7.12
N MET A 49 1.76 -7.47 5.85
CA MET A 49 1.14 -6.79 4.72
C MET A 49 0.31 -7.78 3.92
N GLN A 50 -0.85 -7.33 3.44
CA GLN A 50 -1.69 -8.11 2.54
C GLN A 50 -1.50 -7.62 1.10
N VAL A 51 -1.24 -8.55 0.19
CA VAL A 51 -1.06 -8.30 -1.23
C VAL A 51 -1.98 -9.20 -2.06
N PRO A 52 -2.44 -8.76 -3.24
CA PRO A 52 -3.21 -9.62 -4.14
C PRO A 52 -2.45 -10.90 -4.51
N THR A 53 -3.14 -12.03 -4.54
CA THR A 53 -2.55 -13.36 -4.81
C THR A 53 -1.86 -13.45 -6.17
N ASP A 54 -2.35 -12.69 -7.15
CA ASP A 54 -1.79 -12.66 -8.50
C ASP A 54 -0.36 -12.10 -8.53
N LYS A 55 -0.03 -11.21 -7.58
CA LYS A 55 1.25 -10.53 -7.50
C LYS A 55 2.29 -11.27 -6.66
N ILE A 56 1.90 -12.32 -5.93
CA ILE A 56 2.82 -13.15 -5.15
C ILE A 56 3.96 -13.70 -6.04
N ARG A 57 3.64 -14.09 -7.27
CA ARG A 57 4.62 -14.60 -8.24
C ARG A 57 5.67 -13.54 -8.61
N GLU A 58 5.29 -12.27 -8.67
CA GLU A 58 6.20 -11.17 -8.98
C GLU A 58 7.13 -10.87 -7.81
N VAL A 59 6.60 -10.92 -6.57
CA VAL A 59 7.38 -10.71 -5.33
C VAL A 59 8.39 -11.84 -5.10
N ILE A 60 8.01 -13.10 -5.35
CA ILE A 60 8.93 -14.24 -5.25
C ILE A 60 9.94 -14.21 -6.42
N GLY A 61 9.49 -13.83 -7.61
CA GLY A 61 10.27 -13.91 -8.85
C GLY A 61 10.48 -15.36 -9.32
N SER A 62 11.21 -15.54 -10.43
CA SER A 62 11.52 -16.88 -10.95
C SER A 62 12.42 -17.65 -9.98
N GLY A 63 11.84 -18.66 -9.31
CA GLY A 63 12.56 -19.53 -8.37
C GLY A 63 13.00 -18.85 -7.06
N GLY A 64 12.34 -17.76 -6.65
CA GLY A 64 12.66 -17.07 -5.41
C GLY A 64 13.84 -16.09 -5.52
N LYS A 65 14.24 -15.70 -6.73
CA LYS A 65 15.38 -14.78 -6.93
C LYS A 65 15.14 -13.40 -6.31
N VAL A 66 13.96 -12.83 -6.53
CA VAL A 66 13.62 -11.47 -6.07
C VAL A 66 13.50 -11.44 -4.55
N ILE A 67 12.82 -12.42 -3.95
CA ILE A 67 12.72 -12.48 -2.48
C ILE A 67 14.08 -12.70 -1.81
N ARG A 68 15.00 -13.47 -2.43
CA ARG A 68 16.37 -13.62 -1.92
C ARG A 68 17.14 -12.31 -1.96
N GLU A 69 17.03 -11.56 -3.05
CA GLU A 69 17.66 -10.24 -3.20
C GLU A 69 17.10 -9.25 -2.15
N ILE A 70 15.79 -9.24 -1.94
CA ILE A 70 15.14 -8.41 -0.91
C ILE A 70 15.66 -8.78 0.49
N VAL A 71 15.74 -10.07 0.82
CA VAL A 71 16.25 -10.55 2.11
C VAL A 71 17.73 -10.22 2.29
N GLU A 72 18.53 -10.30 1.23
CA GLU A 72 19.97 -9.98 1.25
C GLU A 72 20.22 -8.48 1.44
N VAL A 73 19.46 -7.63 0.75
CA VAL A 73 19.59 -6.17 0.81
C VAL A 73 18.98 -5.60 2.10
N SER A 74 17.83 -6.10 2.53
CA SER A 74 17.15 -5.61 3.74
C SER A 74 17.70 -6.22 5.03
N GLY A 75 18.23 -7.45 4.98
CA GLY A 75 18.56 -8.25 6.17
C GLY A 75 17.34 -8.74 6.96
N ALA A 76 16.12 -8.55 6.45
CA ALA A 76 14.89 -9.00 7.10
C ALA A 76 14.49 -10.42 6.63
N LYS A 77 13.85 -11.19 7.51
CA LYS A 77 13.19 -12.45 7.11
C LYS A 77 11.82 -12.14 6.55
N VAL A 78 11.59 -12.52 5.30
CA VAL A 78 10.29 -12.36 4.62
C VAL A 78 9.69 -13.74 4.44
N ASP A 79 8.49 -13.93 4.95
CA ASP A 79 7.67 -15.13 4.77
C ASP A 79 6.40 -14.76 4.00
N ILE A 80 6.00 -15.58 3.03
CA ILE A 80 4.86 -15.32 2.17
C ILE A 80 3.94 -16.52 2.21
N ASN A 81 2.68 -16.27 2.58
CA ASN A 81 1.61 -17.27 2.52
C ASN A 81 0.91 -17.26 1.16
N ASP A 82 0.33 -18.40 0.78
CA ASP A 82 -0.49 -18.55 -0.44
C ASP A 82 -1.74 -17.65 -0.46
N GLU A 83 -2.15 -17.15 0.71
CA GLU A 83 -3.26 -16.22 0.91
C GLU A 83 -2.90 -14.75 0.63
N GLY A 84 -1.64 -14.46 0.25
CA GLY A 84 -1.16 -13.10 0.01
C GLY A 84 -0.78 -12.33 1.27
N ILE A 85 -0.57 -13.03 2.38
CA ILE A 85 -0.05 -12.41 3.61
C ILE A 85 1.46 -12.52 3.60
N ILE A 86 2.12 -11.36 3.55
CA ILE A 86 3.58 -11.23 3.66
C ILE A 86 3.92 -10.82 5.09
N LYS A 87 4.73 -11.63 5.77
CA LYS A 87 5.26 -11.37 7.11
C LYS A 87 6.73 -10.99 7.03
N ILE A 88 7.05 -9.79 7.47
CA ILE A 88 8.42 -9.28 7.52
C ILE A 88 8.85 -9.27 8.99
N ALA A 89 9.86 -10.06 9.31
CA ALA A 89 10.41 -10.19 10.66
C ALA A 89 11.87 -9.73 10.69
N SER A 90 12.19 -8.75 11.54
CA SER A 90 13.57 -8.32 11.75
C SER A 90 13.79 -7.74 13.16
N PRO A 91 14.98 -7.89 13.76
CA PRO A 91 15.34 -7.22 15.00
C PRO A 91 15.63 -5.72 14.85
N ASN A 92 15.68 -5.18 13.62
CA ASN A 92 15.91 -3.76 13.34
C ASN A 92 14.72 -3.17 12.57
N GLY A 93 14.14 -2.08 13.07
CA GLY A 93 13.04 -1.37 12.41
C GLY A 93 13.41 -0.83 11.02
N GLU A 94 14.67 -0.41 10.79
CA GLU A 94 15.11 0.07 9.48
C GLU A 94 15.12 -1.03 8.42
N ALA A 95 15.47 -2.25 8.80
CA ALA A 95 15.48 -3.41 7.91
C ALA A 95 14.05 -3.78 7.49
N ILE A 96 13.08 -3.68 8.40
CA ILE A 96 11.67 -3.88 8.09
C ILE A 96 11.20 -2.83 7.11
N LYS A 97 11.49 -1.55 7.37
CA LYS A 97 11.09 -0.46 6.48
C LYS A 97 11.69 -0.63 5.08
N LYS A 98 12.97 -0.99 4.96
CA LYS A 98 13.61 -1.28 3.67
C LYS A 98 12.97 -2.45 2.94
N ALA A 99 12.69 -3.55 3.64
CA ALA A 99 12.00 -4.70 3.05
C ALA A 99 10.58 -4.32 2.60
N TYR A 100 9.87 -3.55 3.43
CA TYR A 100 8.54 -3.04 3.15
C TYR A 100 8.55 -2.17 1.89
N ASP A 101 9.42 -1.17 1.81
CA ASP A 101 9.52 -0.25 0.68
C ASP A 101 9.87 -0.98 -0.63
N MET A 102 10.75 -2.01 -0.58
CA MET A 102 11.08 -2.82 -1.74
C MET A 102 9.91 -3.68 -2.22
N ILE A 103 9.21 -4.34 -1.30
CA ILE A 103 8.05 -5.17 -1.64
C ILE A 103 6.90 -4.29 -2.12
N TRP A 104 6.68 -3.15 -1.46
CA TRP A 104 5.69 -2.15 -1.87
C TRP A 104 6.00 -1.62 -3.27
N SER A 105 7.25 -1.34 -3.61
CA SER A 105 7.61 -0.87 -4.96
C SER A 105 7.30 -1.89 -6.08
N ILE A 106 7.35 -3.19 -5.77
CA ILE A 106 7.01 -4.27 -6.71
C ILE A 106 5.49 -4.45 -6.81
N VAL A 107 4.79 -4.33 -5.69
CA VAL A 107 3.35 -4.64 -5.60
C VAL A 107 2.47 -3.42 -5.89
N ALA A 108 2.98 -2.21 -5.63
CA ALA A 108 2.27 -0.97 -5.84
C ALA A 108 1.78 -0.95 -7.27
N GLU A 109 0.46 -1.05 -7.42
CA GLU A 109 -0.16 -0.71 -8.69
C GLU A 109 -0.48 0.77 -8.65
N PRO A 110 -0.49 1.40 -9.82
CA PRO A 110 -0.93 2.76 -9.88
C PRO A 110 -2.43 2.80 -9.58
N GLU A 111 -2.82 3.44 -8.49
CA GLU A 111 -4.21 3.60 -8.11
C GLU A 111 -4.90 4.59 -9.05
N GLU A 112 -6.16 4.31 -9.40
CA GLU A 112 -6.98 5.22 -10.19
C GLU A 112 -7.15 6.54 -9.44
N GLY A 113 -6.77 7.64 -10.08
CA GLY A 113 -6.81 8.97 -9.49
C GLY A 113 -5.48 9.47 -8.93
N MET A 114 -4.45 8.63 -8.78
CA MET A 114 -3.13 9.09 -8.35
C MET A 114 -2.37 9.79 -9.49
N ILE A 115 -1.60 10.81 -9.09
CA ILE A 115 -0.70 11.55 -9.97
C ILE A 115 0.68 10.89 -9.91
N TYR A 116 1.17 10.47 -11.07
CA TYR A 116 2.50 9.89 -11.23
C TYR A 116 3.37 10.82 -12.06
N THR A 117 4.67 10.81 -11.79
CA THR A 117 5.66 11.45 -12.67
C THR A 117 6.16 10.39 -13.63
N GLY A 118 6.10 10.65 -14.93
CA GLY A 118 6.50 9.70 -15.96
C GLY A 118 7.24 10.36 -17.11
N THR A 119 7.98 9.55 -17.87
CA THR A 119 8.76 10.01 -19.02
C THR A 119 8.05 9.68 -20.32
N VAL A 120 7.97 10.63 -21.25
CA VAL A 120 7.42 10.42 -22.58
C VAL A 120 8.34 9.47 -23.36
N VAL A 121 7.86 8.27 -23.69
CA VAL A 121 8.63 7.28 -24.46
C VAL A 121 8.47 7.49 -25.96
N LYS A 122 7.25 7.81 -26.40
CA LYS A 122 6.93 7.94 -27.83
C LYS A 122 5.73 8.83 -28.05
N ILE A 123 5.77 9.63 -29.11
CA ILE A 123 4.65 10.49 -29.52
C ILE A 123 4.04 9.94 -30.81
N VAL A 124 2.71 9.97 -30.90
CA VAL A 124 1.92 9.54 -32.07
C VAL A 124 0.84 10.58 -32.37
N ASP A 125 0.27 10.59 -33.57
CA ASP A 125 -0.65 11.67 -33.98
C ASP A 125 -1.90 11.81 -33.10
N PHE A 126 -2.31 10.73 -32.44
CA PHE A 126 -3.49 10.70 -31.55
C PHE A 126 -3.15 10.76 -30.05
N GLY A 127 -1.87 10.87 -29.67
CA GLY A 127 -1.47 10.93 -28.26
C GLY A 127 0.01 10.76 -27.96
N ALA A 128 0.33 10.55 -26.69
CA ALA A 128 1.69 10.26 -26.24
C ALA A 128 1.71 9.06 -25.29
N PHE A 129 2.74 8.22 -25.44
CA PHE A 129 3.03 7.13 -24.52
C PHE A 129 3.95 7.65 -23.42
N VAL A 130 3.50 7.55 -22.18
CA VAL A 130 4.25 7.96 -20.99
C VAL A 130 4.48 6.72 -20.14
N ASN A 131 5.73 6.48 -19.77
CA ASN A 131 6.09 5.48 -18.78
C ASN A 131 6.09 6.14 -17.41
N PHE A 132 5.16 5.74 -16.55
CA PHE A 132 4.90 6.36 -15.25
C PHE A 132 5.05 5.37 -14.09
N PHE A 133 5.01 4.06 -14.38
CA PHE A 133 5.20 3.02 -13.37
C PHE A 133 5.65 1.67 -13.98
N GLY A 134 6.94 1.36 -13.86
CA GLY A 134 7.50 0.05 -14.20
C GLY A 134 7.37 -0.35 -15.68
N LYS A 135 6.81 -1.53 -15.95
CA LYS A 135 6.72 -2.15 -17.29
C LYS A 135 5.45 -1.80 -18.08
N LYS A 136 4.53 -1.02 -17.52
CA LYS A 136 3.25 -0.67 -18.18
C LYS A 136 3.34 0.78 -18.69
N ASP A 137 3.19 0.94 -20.00
CA ASP A 137 3.10 2.26 -20.62
C ASP A 137 1.64 2.75 -20.60
N GLY A 138 1.47 4.03 -20.29
CA GLY A 138 0.16 4.68 -20.34
C GLY A 138 0.02 5.57 -21.56
N LEU A 139 -1.20 5.64 -22.10
CA LEU A 139 -1.54 6.48 -23.24
C LEU A 139 -2.25 7.74 -22.76
N VAL A 140 -1.67 8.90 -23.09
CA VAL A 140 -2.33 10.19 -22.99
C VAL A 140 -2.93 10.51 -24.35
N HIS A 141 -4.26 10.62 -24.44
CA HIS A 141 -4.93 11.04 -25.68
C HIS A 141 -4.74 12.53 -25.92
N VAL A 142 -4.69 13.00 -27.18
CA VAL A 142 -4.52 14.43 -27.51
C VAL A 142 -5.49 15.37 -26.79
N SER A 143 -6.72 14.92 -26.52
CA SER A 143 -7.75 15.68 -25.80
C SER A 143 -7.51 15.80 -24.29
N GLN A 144 -6.54 15.07 -23.76
CA GLN A 144 -6.17 14.99 -22.35
C GLN A 144 -4.77 15.54 -22.08
N ILE A 145 -4.09 16.09 -23.10
CA ILE A 145 -2.77 16.74 -22.97
C ILE A 145 -2.92 18.16 -22.44
N GLU A 146 -3.85 18.93 -23.02
CA GLU A 146 -4.07 20.33 -22.64
C GLU A 146 -5.56 20.72 -22.82
N ASN A 147 -5.99 21.78 -22.15
CA ASN A 147 -7.36 22.31 -22.25
C ASN A 147 -7.65 22.99 -23.63
N ARG A 148 -6.62 23.18 -24.46
CA ARG A 148 -6.69 23.83 -25.78
C ARG A 148 -6.77 22.77 -26.90
N ARG A 149 -7.41 23.11 -28.02
CA ARG A 149 -7.34 22.26 -29.23
C ARG A 149 -5.93 22.32 -29.81
N LEU A 150 -5.18 21.24 -29.64
CA LEU A 150 -3.88 21.04 -30.27
C LEU A 150 -4.06 20.35 -31.63
N ASN A 151 -3.27 20.78 -32.62
CA ASN A 151 -3.24 20.12 -33.93
C ASN A 151 -2.34 18.87 -33.90
N HIS A 152 -1.18 18.93 -33.23
CA HIS A 152 -0.33 17.77 -32.99
C HIS A 152 0.24 17.75 -31.56
N PRO A 153 0.34 16.57 -30.92
CA PRO A 153 0.91 16.44 -29.57
C PRO A 153 2.42 16.74 -29.52
N SER A 154 3.13 16.67 -30.65
CA SER A 154 4.56 16.98 -30.78
C SER A 154 4.90 18.46 -30.56
N ASP A 155 3.89 19.35 -30.57
CA ASP A 155 4.10 20.78 -30.32
C ASP A 155 4.31 21.08 -28.84
N VAL A 156 3.82 20.21 -27.94
CA VAL A 156 3.81 20.41 -26.49
C VAL A 156 4.70 19.39 -25.77
N LEU A 157 4.79 18.17 -26.30
CA LEU A 157 5.55 17.08 -25.70
C LEU A 157 6.80 16.77 -26.52
N LYS A 158 7.89 16.48 -25.83
CA LYS A 158 9.11 15.91 -26.43
C LYS A 158 9.36 14.51 -25.91
N GLU A 159 9.89 13.65 -26.77
CA GLU A 159 10.38 12.33 -26.34
C GLU A 159 11.49 12.52 -25.29
N GLY A 160 11.40 11.77 -24.20
CA GLY A 160 12.30 11.88 -23.04
C GLY A 160 11.92 12.96 -22.02
N GLN A 161 10.85 13.72 -22.23
CA GLN A 161 10.40 14.73 -21.26
C GLN A 161 9.71 14.07 -20.05
N GLU A 162 10.07 14.51 -18.85
CA GLU A 162 9.33 14.18 -17.63
C GLU A 162 8.06 15.03 -17.53
N VAL A 163 6.93 14.35 -17.34
CA VAL A 163 5.60 14.94 -17.23
C VAL A 163 4.83 14.30 -16.08
N LYS A 164 4.01 15.08 -15.39
CA LYS A 164 3.09 14.56 -14.38
C LYS A 164 1.76 14.17 -15.04
N VAL A 165 1.31 12.95 -14.77
CA VAL A 165 0.14 12.32 -15.40
C VAL A 165 -0.74 11.70 -14.33
N LYS A 166 -2.05 11.92 -14.41
CA LYS A 166 -3.04 11.26 -13.54
C LYS A 166 -3.57 10.02 -14.22
N LEU A 167 -3.64 8.91 -13.48
CA LEU A 167 -4.26 7.68 -13.96
C LEU A 167 -5.79 7.83 -13.91
N LEU A 168 -6.44 7.80 -15.07
CA LEU A 168 -7.91 7.88 -15.17
C LEU A 168 -8.58 6.50 -15.07
N GLY A 169 -7.85 5.44 -15.44
CA GLY A 169 -8.32 4.07 -15.37
C GLY A 169 -7.70 3.19 -16.47
N PHE A 170 -8.22 1.98 -16.59
CA PHE A 170 -7.79 1.01 -17.59
C PHE A 170 -8.80 0.94 -18.75
N ASP A 171 -8.31 0.87 -19.98
CA ASP A 171 -9.14 0.60 -21.17
C ASP A 171 -9.42 -0.91 -21.30
N ASP A 172 -10.45 -1.29 -22.07
CA ASP A 172 -10.88 -2.68 -22.32
C ASP A 172 -9.76 -3.58 -22.87
N ARG A 173 -8.71 -2.97 -23.44
CA ARG A 173 -7.52 -3.64 -23.99
C ARG A 173 -6.35 -3.74 -22.99
N GLY A 174 -6.56 -3.40 -21.72
CA GLY A 174 -5.53 -3.40 -20.68
C GLY A 174 -4.50 -2.27 -20.81
N LYS A 175 -4.77 -1.26 -21.66
CA LYS A 175 -3.92 -0.06 -21.79
C LYS A 175 -4.32 0.97 -20.73
N VAL A 176 -3.34 1.56 -20.07
CA VAL A 176 -3.59 2.58 -19.04
C VAL A 176 -3.95 3.90 -19.71
N ARG A 177 -5.06 4.52 -19.29
CA ARG A 177 -5.46 5.85 -19.73
C ARG A 177 -4.95 6.89 -18.76
N LEU A 178 -4.16 7.81 -19.28
CA LEU A 178 -3.57 8.90 -18.51
C LEU A 178 -4.16 10.24 -18.95
N SER A 179 -4.21 11.20 -18.04
CA SER A 179 -4.54 12.58 -18.34
C SER A 179 -3.52 13.54 -17.74
N MET A 180 -3.10 14.51 -18.55
CA MET A 180 -2.28 15.64 -18.14
C MET A 180 -3.12 16.89 -17.86
N LYS A 181 -4.40 16.89 -18.25
CA LYS A 181 -5.33 18.01 -18.11
C LYS A 181 -5.70 18.32 -16.65
N VAL A 182 -5.75 17.28 -15.82
CA VAL A 182 -6.23 17.35 -14.42
C VAL A 182 -5.08 17.59 -13.43
N VAL A 183 -3.84 17.71 -13.94
CA VAL A 183 -2.63 17.81 -13.13
C VAL A 183 -1.92 19.11 -13.46
N ASP A 184 -1.70 19.93 -12.45
CA ASP A 184 -0.85 21.11 -12.61
C ASP A 184 0.62 20.65 -12.72
N GLN A 185 1.26 20.97 -13.84
CA GLN A 185 2.63 20.53 -14.12
C GLN A 185 3.66 21.20 -13.22
N GLU A 186 3.35 22.35 -12.60
CA GLU A 186 4.28 23.07 -11.74
C GLU A 186 4.13 22.65 -10.26
N THR A 187 2.91 22.45 -9.76
CA THR A 187 2.67 22.15 -8.33
C THR A 187 2.43 20.66 -8.06
N GLY A 188 2.04 19.86 -9.05
CA GLY A 188 1.68 18.45 -8.85
C GLY A 188 0.38 18.24 -8.08
N GLU A 189 -0.44 19.29 -7.92
CA GLU A 189 -1.76 19.19 -7.32
C GLU A 189 -2.83 18.84 -8.37
N GLU A 190 -3.87 18.13 -7.93
CA GLU A 190 -5.08 17.93 -8.73
C GLU A 190 -5.76 19.28 -8.95
N ILE A 191 -5.93 19.68 -10.21
CA ILE A 191 -6.90 20.72 -10.54
C ILE A 191 -8.27 20.06 -10.37
N LYS A 192 -8.88 20.22 -9.18
CA LYS A 192 -10.27 19.86 -8.95
C LYS A 192 -11.15 20.72 -9.87
N GLU A 193 -11.50 20.21 -11.05
CA GLU A 193 -12.74 20.66 -11.69
C GLU A 193 -13.87 20.18 -10.78
N GLU A 194 -14.42 21.11 -10.00
CA GLU A 194 -15.68 20.94 -9.29
C GLU A 194 -16.69 20.30 -10.25
N LYS A 195 -17.23 19.15 -9.85
CA LYS A 195 -18.41 18.60 -10.50
C LYS A 195 -19.46 19.72 -10.52
N LYS A 196 -19.79 20.22 -11.71
CA LYS A 196 -21.10 20.83 -11.92
C LYS A 196 -22.12 19.72 -11.69
N GLU A 197 -22.70 19.70 -10.50
CA GLU A 197 -23.99 19.04 -10.25
C GLU A 197 -25.02 19.78 -11.13
N ASP A 198 -25.59 19.07 -12.09
CA ASP A 198 -26.85 19.44 -12.76
C ASP A 198 -28.00 18.66 -12.10
#